data_AF-A0A7L5ZFA4-F1
#
_entry.id   AF-A0A7L5ZFA4-F1
#
_cell.length_a   1.000
_cell.length_b   1.000
_cell.length_c   1.000
_cell.angle_alpha   90.00
_cell.angle_beta   90.00
_cell.angle_gamma   90.00
#
_symmetry.space_group_name_H-M   'P 1'
#
loop_
_entity.id
_entity.type
_entity.pdbx_description
1 polymer ?
#
loop_
_entity_poly.entity_id
_entity_poly.type
_entity_poly.pdbx_seq_one_letter_code
_entity_poly.pdbx_strand_id
1 'polypeptide(L)'
;MVAVTGLGSLPGTDFVAAARRVFEDCPELPYVPELPARGPWATMIGRSAGLLSGLAVSLEAGQWRLSATPGWITAGPERRYATTASGSPRSPRGSPAGCG
;
A
#
# COMPACT_ATOMS: atom_id res chain seq x y z
N MET A 1 19.78 23.48 16.10
CA MET A 1 19.91 23.08 14.68
C MET A 1 18.51 22.73 14.19
N VAL A 2 18.01 23.42 13.16
CA VAL A 2 16.70 23.12 12.58
C VAL A 2 16.94 22.17 11.40
N ALA A 3 16.26 21.03 11.41
CA ALA A 3 16.23 20.11 10.26
C ALA A 3 15.02 20.46 9.39
N VAL A 4 15.25 20.66 8.09
CA VAL A 4 14.19 20.91 7.10
C VAL A 4 14.14 19.68 6.19
N THR A 5 12.93 19.18 5.92
CA THR A 5 12.69 18.07 4.99
C THR A 5 11.75 18.54 3.89
N GLY A 6 12.12 18.34 2.63
CA GLY A 6 11.23 18.58 1.50
C GLY A 6 10.28 17.40 1.29
N LEU A 7 9.00 17.68 1.08
CA LEU A 7 7.98 16.71 0.64
C LEU A 7 7.17 17.40 -0.46
N GLY A 8 6.92 16.70 -1.58
CA GLY A 8 6.21 17.29 -2.70
C GLY A 8 5.63 16.27 -3.66
N SER A 9 4.33 16.40 -3.91
CA SER A 9 3.61 15.76 -5.02
C SER A 9 3.88 16.54 -6.30
N LEU A 10 4.39 15.84 -7.32
CA LEU A 10 4.56 16.40 -8.66
C LEU A 10 3.54 15.80 -9.64
N PRO A 11 3.14 16.56 -10.68
CA PRO A 11 2.27 16.03 -11.72
C PRO A 11 3.00 15.03 -12.63
N GLY A 12 2.23 14.20 -13.32
CA GLY A 12 2.75 13.25 -14.31
C GLY A 12 3.19 11.91 -13.72
N THR A 13 3.82 11.08 -14.56
CA THR A 13 4.12 9.67 -14.26
C THR A 13 5.59 9.29 -14.44
N ASP A 14 6.43 10.19 -14.98
CA ASP A 14 7.86 9.96 -15.20
C ASP A 14 8.68 10.36 -13.97
N PHE A 15 9.22 9.35 -13.27
CA PHE A 15 10.04 9.57 -12.08
C PHE A 15 11.41 10.18 -12.37
N VAL A 16 12.04 9.87 -13.50
CA VAL A 16 13.38 10.37 -13.82
C VAL A 16 13.30 11.86 -14.12
N ALA A 17 12.30 12.28 -14.89
CA ALA A 17 12.03 13.69 -15.13
C ALA A 17 11.71 14.45 -13.84
N ALA A 18 10.86 13.87 -12.98
CA ALA A 18 10.51 14.45 -11.68
C ALA A 18 11.74 14.59 -10.75
N ALA A 19 12.60 13.58 -10.70
CA ALA A 19 13.82 13.62 -9.88
C ALA A 19 14.77 14.72 -10.35
N ARG A 20 15.03 14.82 -11.66
CA ARG A 20 15.85 15.91 -12.23
C ARG A 20 15.30 17.27 -11.86
N ARG A 21 13.98 17.45 -12.00
CA ARG A 21 13.32 18.70 -11.64
C ARG A 21 13.51 19.07 -10.17
N VAL A 22 13.46 18.13 -9.23
CA VAL A 22 13.70 18.44 -7.81
C VAL A 22 15.13 18.91 -7.57
N PHE A 23 16.13 18.32 -8.25
CA PHE A 23 17.51 18.79 -8.16
C PHE A 23 17.71 20.18 -8.76
N GLU A 24 16.94 20.55 -9.79
CA GLU A 24 16.97 21.87 -10.42
C GLU A 24 16.23 22.93 -9.59
N ASP A 25 15.01 22.62 -9.14
CA ASP A 25 14.12 23.55 -8.45
C ASP A 25 14.51 23.75 -6.96
N CYS A 26 15.13 22.75 -6.32
CA CYS A 26 15.47 22.76 -4.89
C CYS A 26 16.91 22.25 -4.64
N PRO A 27 17.95 22.96 -5.14
CA PRO A 27 19.33 22.47 -5.11
C PRO A 27 19.91 22.32 -3.70
N GLU A 28 19.46 23.14 -2.75
CA GLU A 28 19.96 23.13 -1.36
C GLU A 28 19.31 22.03 -0.50
N LEU A 29 18.15 21.52 -0.93
CA LEU A 29 17.43 20.46 -0.24
C LEU A 29 16.68 19.53 -1.22
N PRO A 30 17.41 18.68 -1.97
CA PRO A 30 16.78 17.71 -2.84
C PRO A 30 15.96 16.71 -2.02
N TYR A 31 14.70 16.53 -2.39
CA TYR A 31 13.79 15.58 -1.76
C TYR A 31 13.34 14.49 -2.73
N VAL A 32 12.75 13.41 -2.19
CA VAL A 32 12.22 12.33 -3.03
C VAL A 32 10.80 12.69 -3.46
N PRO A 33 10.54 13.04 -4.73
CA PRO A 33 9.20 13.41 -5.18
C PRO A 33 8.27 12.20 -5.11
N GLU A 34 6.99 12.45 -4.83
CA GLU A 34 5.91 11.49 -5.05
C GLU A 34 5.15 11.84 -6.33
N LEU A 35 4.66 10.81 -7.01
CA LEU A 35 3.92 10.94 -8.28
C LEU A 35 2.59 10.20 -8.17
N PRO A 36 1.55 10.80 -7.57
CA PRO A 36 0.27 10.13 -7.31
C PRO A 36 -0.41 9.59 -8.57
N ALA A 37 -0.17 10.20 -9.74
CA ALA A 37 -0.72 9.72 -11.02
C ALA A 37 -0.15 8.35 -11.46
N ARG A 38 0.95 7.87 -10.86
CA ARG A 38 1.46 6.49 -11.06
C ARG A 38 0.67 5.45 -10.26
N GLY A 39 -0.28 5.89 -9.45
CA GLY A 39 -1.14 5.05 -8.63
C GLY A 39 -0.81 5.13 -7.14
N PRO A 40 -1.62 4.46 -6.31
CA PRO A 40 -1.57 4.57 -4.85
C PRO A 40 -0.23 4.14 -4.26
N TRP A 41 0.47 3.20 -4.90
CA TRP A 41 1.79 2.72 -4.46
C TRP A 41 2.90 3.76 -4.60
N ALA A 42 2.73 4.77 -5.47
CA ALA A 42 3.70 5.84 -5.66
C ALA A 42 3.51 7.03 -4.70
N THR A 43 2.44 7.01 -3.88
CA THR A 43 2.16 8.02 -2.86
C THR A 43 3.01 7.81 -1.61
N MET A 44 3.08 8.81 -0.73
CA MET A 44 3.73 8.69 0.59
C MET A 44 3.24 7.48 1.38
N ILE A 45 1.93 7.24 1.42
CA ILE A 45 1.37 6.11 2.19
C ILE A 45 1.75 4.77 1.56
N GLY A 46 1.69 4.66 0.24
CA GLY A 46 2.08 3.43 -0.46
C GLY A 46 3.56 3.09 -0.27
N ARG A 47 4.44 4.11 -0.28
CA ARG A 47 5.87 3.94 -0.05
C ARG A 47 6.19 3.56 1.40
N SER A 48 5.55 4.20 2.37
CA SER A 48 5.78 3.88 3.78
C SER A 48 5.25 2.49 4.12
N ALA A 49 4.12 2.07 3.56
CA ALA A 49 3.56 0.73 3.74
C ALA A 49 4.54 -0.38 3.34
N GLY A 50 5.35 -0.17 2.30
CA GLY A 50 6.40 -1.13 1.88
C GLY A 50 7.56 -1.28 2.87
N LEU A 51 7.73 -0.32 3.80
CA LEU A 51 8.78 -0.35 4.82
C LEU A 51 8.33 -0.98 6.15
N LEU A 52 7.03 -1.24 6.31
CA LEU A 52 6.46 -1.76 7.55
C LEU A 52 6.68 -3.28 7.66
N SER A 53 7.85 -3.69 8.15
CA SER A 53 8.14 -5.10 8.41
C SER A 53 7.19 -5.68 9.48
N GLY A 54 6.58 -6.83 9.18
CA GLY A 54 5.71 -7.53 10.13
C GLY A 54 4.30 -6.96 10.27
N LEU A 55 3.96 -5.87 9.57
CA LEU A 55 2.61 -5.32 9.50
C LEU A 55 2.10 -5.45 8.07
N ALA A 56 0.98 -6.14 7.91
CA ALA A 56 0.34 -6.24 6.61
C ALA A 56 -0.51 -5.02 6.33
N VAL A 57 -0.49 -4.53 5.09
CA VAL A 57 -1.29 -3.39 4.64
C VAL A 57 -2.07 -3.77 3.38
N SER A 58 -3.36 -3.43 3.33
CA SER A 58 -4.22 -3.54 2.15
C SER A 58 -4.74 -2.17 1.72
N LEU A 59 -5.07 -2.06 0.43
CA LEU A 59 -5.77 -0.91 -0.13
C LEU A 59 -7.12 -1.39 -0.65
N GLU A 60 -8.20 -0.98 0.02
CA GLU A 60 -9.57 -1.46 -0.24
C GLU A 60 -10.48 -0.27 -0.50
N ALA A 61 -11.09 -0.21 -1.69
CA ALA A 61 -11.96 0.90 -2.10
C ALA A 61 -11.31 2.29 -1.90
N GLY A 62 -10.01 2.41 -2.15
CA GLY A 62 -9.25 3.65 -1.97
C GLY A 62 -8.85 3.97 -0.53
N GLN A 63 -9.12 3.07 0.43
CA GLN A 63 -8.76 3.23 1.84
C GLN A 63 -7.62 2.29 2.21
N TRP A 64 -6.59 2.83 2.84
CA TRP A 64 -5.49 2.05 3.41
C TRP A 64 -5.93 1.41 4.73
N ARG A 65 -5.69 0.11 4.89
CA ARG A 65 -6.03 -0.66 6.08
C ARG A 65 -4.85 -1.51 6.54
N LEU A 66 -4.66 -1.60 7.84
CA LEU A 66 -3.83 -2.66 8.41
C LEU A 66 -4.61 -3.97 8.33
N SER A 67 -3.93 -5.05 7.95
CA SER A 67 -4.50 -6.38 7.85
C SER A 67 -3.80 -7.33 8.81
N ALA A 68 -4.54 -8.31 9.33
CA ALA A 68 -3.97 -9.43 10.09
C ALA A 68 -3.29 -10.46 9.17
N THR A 69 -3.62 -10.45 7.88
CA THR A 69 -3.09 -11.38 6.89
C THR A 69 -2.07 -10.63 6.02
N PRO A 70 -0.81 -11.10 5.88
CA PRO A 70 0.17 -10.51 4.97
C PRO A 70 -0.46 -10.25 3.60
N GLY A 71 -0.55 -8.98 3.24
CA GLY A 71 -1.01 -8.53 1.95
C GLY A 71 0.02 -8.89 0.89
N TRP A 72 -0.33 -8.73 -0.39
CA TRP A 72 0.55 -9.09 -1.50
C TRP A 72 1.92 -8.38 -1.49
N ILE A 73 2.04 -7.24 -0.78
CA ILE A 73 3.31 -6.49 -0.62
C ILE A 73 4.21 -7.07 0.48
N THR A 74 3.64 -7.80 1.45
CA THR A 74 4.32 -8.28 2.67
C THR A 74 4.32 -9.81 2.78
N ALA A 75 3.66 -10.51 1.86
CA ALA A 75 3.65 -11.96 1.80
C ALA A 75 5.06 -12.48 1.48
N GLY A 76 5.59 -13.31 2.38
CA GLY A 76 6.79 -14.11 2.12
C GLY A 76 6.65 -14.97 0.85
N PRO A 77 7.77 -15.48 0.31
CA PRO A 77 7.78 -16.23 -0.94
C PRO A 77 6.79 -17.41 -0.97
N GLU A 78 6.45 -17.98 0.19
CA GLU A 78 5.55 -19.13 0.34
C GLU A 78 4.07 -18.83 0.09
N ARG A 79 3.67 -17.55 0.05
CA ARG A 79 2.27 -17.11 -0.07
C ARG A 79 1.91 -16.50 -1.41
N ARG A 80 2.80 -16.58 -2.41
CA ARG A 80 2.59 -16.06 -3.77
C ARG A 80 1.54 -16.81 -4.60
N TYR A 81 1.07 -17.97 -4.16
CA TYR A 81 0.13 -18.83 -4.90
C TYR A 81 -1.13 -19.22 -4.11
N ALA A 82 -1.31 -18.75 -2.88
CA ALA A 82 -2.51 -19.02 -2.11
C ALA A 82 -3.64 -18.06 -2.50
N THR A 83 -4.24 -18.26 -3.68
CA THR A 83 -5.59 -17.74 -3.95
C THR A 83 -6.52 -18.49 -3.00
N THR A 84 -6.78 -17.92 -1.82
CA THR A 84 -7.72 -18.53 -0.89
C THR A 84 -9.05 -17.88 -1.17
N ALA A 85 -9.89 -18.65 -1.86
CA ALA A 85 -11.31 -18.43 -2.00
C ALA A 85 -11.89 -17.87 -0.70
N SER A 86 -12.43 -16.66 -0.76
CA SER A 86 -13.27 -16.12 0.32
C SER A 86 -14.63 -16.82 0.27
N GLY A 87 -14.65 -18.11 0.63
CA GLY A 87 -15.85 -18.81 1.07
C GLY A 87 -16.04 -18.49 2.55
N SER A 88 -16.94 -17.57 2.85
CA SER A 88 -17.36 -17.26 4.23
C SER A 88 -17.98 -18.51 4.88
N PRO A 89 -17.52 -18.96 6.06
CA PRO A 89 -18.17 -20.06 6.75
C PRO A 89 -19.44 -19.52 7.41
N ARG A 90 -20.59 -19.76 6.77
CA ARG A 90 -21.89 -19.53 7.38
C ARG A 90 -22.02 -20.46 8.59
N SER A 91 -22.03 -19.88 9.79
CA SER A 91 -22.23 -20.52 11.09
C SER A 91 -23.40 -21.53 11.07
N PRO A 92 -23.23 -22.77 11.58
CA PRO A 92 -24.34 -23.69 11.77
C PRO A 92 -25.02 -23.39 13.11
N ARG A 93 -26.09 -22.59 13.10
CA ARG A 93 -27.02 -22.52 14.23
C ARG A 93 -28.37 -23.12 13.81
N GLY A 94 -28.56 -24.38 14.26
CA GLY A 94 -29.79 -25.07 14.65
C GLY A 94 -31.09 -24.92 13.85
N SER A 95 -31.67 -26.04 13.42
CA SER A 95 -32.81 -26.67 14.10
C SER A 95 -33.21 -28.00 13.40
N PRO A 96 -33.72 -29.03 14.12
CA PRO A 96 -34.17 -30.27 13.52
C PRO A 96 -35.66 -30.21 13.15
N ALA A 97 -35.96 -30.49 11.88
CA ALA A 97 -37.27 -30.93 11.40
C ALA A 97 -36.93 -31.89 10.24
N GLY A 98 -37.19 -33.19 10.31
CA GLY A 98 -38.49 -33.78 10.61
C GLY A 98 -39.23 -33.98 9.29
N CYS A 99 -38.93 -35.06 8.57
CA CYS A 99 -39.77 -35.61 7.50
C CYS A 99 -39.72 -37.12 7.63
N GLY A 100 -40.92 -37.70 7.81
CA GLY A 100 -41.17 -39.13 7.62
C GLY A 100 -41.37 -39.49 6.16
#